data_AF-A0A7J3RX97-F1
#
_entry.id   AF-A0A7J3RX97-F1
#
_cell.length_a   1.000
_cell.length_b   1.000
_cell.length_c   1.000
_cell.angle_alpha   90.00
_cell.angle_beta   90.00
_cell.angle_gamma   90.00
#
_symmetry.space_group_name_H-M   'P 1'
#
loop_
_entity.id
_entity.type
_entity.pdbx_description
1 polymer ?
#
loop_
_entity_poly.entity_id
_entity_poly.type
_entity_poly.pdbx_seq_one_letter_code
_entity_poly.pdbx_strand_id
1 'polypeptide(L)'
;MKGLRTTPEHSQPGLADDFIVNLIVTGIALAIAFALTLVVDRLTKAKYPLVRLIVDASLWAVAVIFSLSTLGLRTDVLLVLVAIAGFLLAWCVKPMLASYLVQQIYVSSARPLRIGDYVTLGDSSGRVVAMSPFTTTLALRDGSLLQYPNFRLAEEPLVVAPREGALAFVMLTVSFEGLERLRKALPDLTADFRSEMLENTVVRLLVKRVREHEVDATVELSVRNPNLVESVRDELTEKIVNVLR
;
A
#
# COMPACT_ATOMS: atom_id res chain seq x y z
N MET A 1 -86.41 -1.64 -19.83
CA MET A 1 -85.52 -2.20 -18.79
C MET A 1 -84.12 -2.42 -19.36
N LYS A 2 -83.17 -1.50 -19.12
CA LYS A 2 -81.76 -1.82 -18.80
C LYS A 2 -81.07 -0.51 -18.40
N GLY A 3 -80.70 -0.42 -17.13
CA GLY A 3 -80.30 0.81 -16.46
C GLY A 3 -78.98 1.39 -16.92
N LEU A 4 -78.90 2.72 -16.83
CA LEU A 4 -77.67 3.50 -16.80
C LEU A 4 -76.76 2.96 -15.68
N ARG A 5 -75.57 2.49 -16.04
CA ARG A 5 -74.43 2.40 -15.12
C ARG A 5 -73.55 3.60 -15.37
N THR A 6 -73.69 4.60 -14.50
CA THR A 6 -72.70 5.64 -14.27
C THR A 6 -71.41 4.97 -13.78
N THR A 7 -70.34 5.15 -14.54
CA THR A 7 -68.98 4.88 -14.06
C THR A 7 -68.64 5.88 -12.94
N PRO A 8 -68.06 5.45 -11.82
CA PRO A 8 -67.66 6.36 -10.76
C PRO A 8 -66.47 7.20 -11.25
N GLU A 9 -66.66 8.50 -11.20
CA GLU A 9 -65.66 9.55 -11.38
C GLU A 9 -64.54 9.34 -10.34
N HIS A 10 -63.37 8.88 -10.78
CA HIS A 10 -62.18 8.87 -9.95
C HIS A 10 -61.82 10.32 -9.61
N SER A 11 -62.17 10.72 -8.40
CA SER A 11 -61.77 11.96 -7.76
C SER A 11 -60.25 11.98 -7.76
N GLN A 12 -59.65 12.77 -8.65
CA GLN A 12 -58.24 13.13 -8.52
C GLN A 12 -58.07 13.76 -7.14
N PRO A 13 -57.14 13.27 -6.29
CA PRO A 13 -56.87 13.92 -5.02
C PRO A 13 -56.55 15.40 -5.31
N GLY A 14 -57.15 16.29 -4.54
CA GLY A 14 -56.97 17.72 -4.75
C GLY A 14 -55.50 18.08 -4.52
N LEU A 15 -54.98 19.08 -5.23
CA LEU A 15 -53.61 19.61 -5.02
C LEU A 15 -53.29 19.90 -3.53
N ALA A 16 -54.32 20.16 -2.72
CA ALA A 16 -54.20 20.35 -1.27
C ALA A 16 -53.89 19.04 -0.51
N ASP A 17 -54.46 17.89 -0.92
CA ASP A 17 -54.26 16.60 -0.26
C ASP A 17 -52.83 16.10 -0.49
N ASP A 18 -52.33 16.21 -1.72
CA ASP A 18 -50.93 15.86 -2.05
C ASP A 18 -49.92 16.77 -1.32
N PHE A 19 -50.24 18.05 -1.18
CA PHE A 19 -49.38 18.99 -0.44
C PHE A 19 -49.31 18.65 1.06
N ILE A 20 -50.45 18.30 1.67
CA ILE A 20 -50.51 17.89 3.08
C ILE A 20 -49.74 16.59 3.30
N VAL A 21 -49.91 15.61 2.41
CA VAL A 21 -49.17 14.34 2.47
C VAL A 21 -47.66 14.58 2.37
N ASN A 22 -47.21 15.39 1.42
CA ASN A 22 -45.78 15.70 1.26
C ASN A 22 -45.18 16.44 2.46
N LEU A 23 -45.95 17.34 3.08
CA LEU A 23 -45.54 18.04 4.30
C LEU A 23 -45.42 17.08 5.49
N ILE A 24 -46.36 16.14 5.66
CA ILE A 24 -46.31 15.12 6.71
C ILE A 24 -45.12 14.20 6.49
N VAL A 25 -44.90 13.72 5.27
CA VAL A 25 -43.77 12.84 4.93
C VAL A 25 -42.44 13.55 5.18
N THR A 26 -42.32 14.82 4.79
CA THR A 26 -41.15 15.67 5.09
C THR A 26 -40.91 15.78 6.60
N GLY A 27 -41.96 16.10 7.36
CA GLY A 27 -41.89 16.23 8.82
C GLY A 27 -41.45 14.93 9.50
N ILE A 28 -41.98 13.79 9.06
CA ILE A 28 -41.58 12.47 9.56
C ILE A 28 -40.11 12.17 9.22
N ALA A 29 -39.66 12.46 7.99
CA ALA A 29 -38.28 12.21 7.59
C ALA A 29 -37.28 13.02 8.44
N LEU A 30 -37.57 14.29 8.69
CA LEU A 30 -36.75 15.15 9.55
C LEU A 30 -36.79 14.69 11.02
N ALA A 31 -37.94 14.28 11.52
CA ALA A 31 -38.09 13.75 12.89
C ALA A 31 -37.31 12.44 13.07
N ILE A 32 -37.33 11.55 12.08
CA ILE A 32 -36.54 10.31 12.06
C ILE A 32 -35.04 10.65 12.06
N ALA A 33 -34.59 11.56 11.21
CA ALA A 33 -33.19 11.97 11.17
C ALA A 33 -32.73 12.55 12.52
N PHE A 34 -33.55 13.41 13.14
CA PHE A 34 -33.30 13.94 14.47
C PHE A 34 -33.24 12.84 15.54
N ALA A 35 -34.18 11.90 15.53
CA ALA A 35 -34.19 10.76 16.44
C ALA A 35 -32.94 9.87 16.26
N LEU A 36 -32.51 9.62 15.02
CA LEU A 36 -31.27 8.89 14.71
C LEU A 36 -30.04 9.61 15.25
N THR A 37 -29.92 10.93 15.05
CA THR A 37 -28.80 11.71 15.61
C THR A 37 -28.74 11.63 17.14
N LEU A 38 -29.89 11.68 17.82
CA LEU A 38 -29.98 11.46 19.27
C LEU A 38 -29.51 10.05 19.70
N VAL A 39 -29.81 9.02 18.90
CA VAL A 39 -29.33 7.65 19.16
C VAL A 39 -27.81 7.56 18.96
N VAL A 40 -27.29 8.14 17.87
CA VAL A 40 -25.86 8.20 17.58
C VAL A 40 -25.11 8.92 18.70
N ASP A 41 -25.65 10.02 19.21
CA ASP A 41 -25.12 10.75 20.35
C ASP A 41 -25.00 9.88 21.61
N ARG A 42 -26.03 9.05 21.87
CA ARG A 42 -26.02 8.13 23.02
C ARG A 42 -25.06 6.95 22.86
N LEU A 43 -24.87 6.46 21.64
CA LEU A 43 -24.01 5.31 21.36
C LEU A 43 -22.52 5.70 21.31
N THR A 44 -22.20 6.85 20.72
CA THR A 44 -20.81 7.28 20.52
C THR A 44 -20.17 7.87 21.77
N LYS A 45 -20.96 8.26 22.79
CA LYS A 45 -20.53 8.77 24.12
C LYS A 45 -19.23 9.59 24.05
N ALA A 46 -19.21 10.66 23.25
CA ALA A 46 -18.07 11.58 23.05
C ALA A 46 -16.68 10.97 22.70
N LYS A 47 -16.56 9.63 22.59
CA LYS A 47 -15.28 8.92 22.46
C LYS A 47 -14.72 8.99 21.04
N TYR A 48 -15.59 9.18 20.05
CA TYR A 48 -15.23 9.25 18.63
C TYR A 48 -15.89 10.46 17.95
N PRO A 49 -15.40 11.69 18.22
CA PRO A 49 -16.05 12.92 17.73
C PRO A 49 -16.09 13.01 16.21
N LEU A 50 -15.07 12.50 15.52
CA LEU A 50 -15.01 12.46 14.05
C LEU A 50 -16.06 11.53 13.45
N VAL A 51 -16.24 10.33 14.03
CA VAL A 51 -17.24 9.35 13.55
C VAL A 51 -18.64 9.93 13.71
N ARG A 52 -18.91 10.58 14.85
CA ARG A 52 -20.16 11.28 15.11
C ARG A 52 -20.45 12.35 14.05
N LEU A 53 -19.50 13.25 13.80
CA LEU A 53 -19.65 14.32 12.80
C LEU A 53 -20.01 13.78 11.42
N ILE A 54 -19.34 12.70 10.97
CA ILE A 54 -19.58 12.09 9.65
C ILE A 54 -20.97 11.44 9.60
N VAL A 55 -21.36 10.72 10.66
CA VAL A 55 -22.67 10.05 10.71
C VAL A 55 -23.80 11.08 10.76
N ASP A 56 -23.69 12.11 11.59
CA ASP A 56 -24.71 13.15 11.69
C ASP A 56 -24.83 13.93 10.38
N ALA A 57 -23.70 14.33 9.78
CA ALA A 57 -23.71 15.03 8.49
C ALA A 57 -24.34 14.19 7.38
N SER A 58 -24.09 12.89 7.34
CA SER A 58 -24.67 12.00 6.33
C SER A 58 -26.17 11.77 6.55
N LEU A 59 -26.63 11.62 7.79
CA LEU A 59 -28.06 11.53 8.13
C LEU A 59 -28.81 12.79 7.70
N TRP A 60 -28.27 13.97 8.02
CA TRP A 60 -28.87 15.24 7.63
C TRP A 60 -28.86 15.45 6.12
N ALA A 61 -27.78 15.10 5.43
CA ALA A 61 -27.72 15.18 3.97
C ALA A 61 -28.83 14.35 3.31
N VAL A 62 -29.02 13.10 3.75
CA VAL A 62 -30.08 12.22 3.23
C VAL A 62 -31.48 12.79 3.56
N ALA A 63 -31.69 13.24 4.79
CA ALA A 63 -32.99 13.77 5.22
C ALA A 63 -33.40 15.04 4.43
N VAL A 64 -32.46 15.94 4.19
CA VAL A 64 -32.68 17.15 3.39
C VAL A 64 -32.98 16.82 1.94
N ILE A 65 -32.17 15.94 1.30
CA ILE A 65 -32.41 15.52 -0.09
C ILE A 65 -33.79 14.87 -0.24
N PHE A 66 -34.14 13.96 0.68
CA PHE A 66 -35.43 13.29 0.68
C PHE A 66 -36.58 14.30 0.82
N SER A 67 -36.46 15.25 1.75
CA SER A 67 -37.45 16.31 1.96
C SER A 67 -37.65 17.16 0.70
N LEU A 68 -36.57 17.60 0.06
CA LEU A 68 -36.64 18.37 -1.19
C LEU A 68 -37.31 17.57 -2.32
N SER A 69 -37.02 16.27 -2.41
CA SER A 69 -37.64 15.37 -3.39
C SER A 69 -39.16 15.29 -3.22
N THR A 70 -39.64 15.16 -1.97
CA THR A 70 -41.09 15.12 -1.68
C THR A 70 -41.81 16.45 -1.99
N LEU A 71 -41.09 17.57 -2.02
CA LEU A 71 -41.64 18.86 -2.44
C LEU A 71 -41.69 19.02 -3.97
N GLY A 72 -41.32 17.99 -4.73
CA GLY A 72 -41.31 18.01 -6.20
C GLY A 72 -40.09 18.74 -6.79
N LEU A 73 -39.07 19.04 -5.99
CA LEU A 73 -37.82 19.62 -6.47
C LEU A 73 -36.95 18.55 -7.12
N ARG A 74 -36.27 18.90 -8.22
CA ARG A 74 -35.34 17.98 -8.90
C ARG A 74 -34.06 17.84 -8.08
N THR A 75 -33.91 16.71 -7.41
CA THR A 75 -32.73 16.41 -6.57
C THR A 75 -31.63 15.62 -7.29
N ASP A 76 -31.79 15.34 -8.58
CA ASP A 76 -30.85 14.55 -9.40
C ASP A 76 -29.41 15.07 -9.26
N VAL A 77 -29.23 16.38 -9.42
CA VAL A 77 -27.91 17.04 -9.34
C VAL A 77 -27.34 16.97 -7.92
N LEU A 78 -28.19 17.14 -6.91
CA LEU A 78 -27.78 17.11 -5.51
C LEU A 78 -27.32 15.70 -5.09
N LEU A 79 -28.01 14.67 -5.56
CA LEU A 79 -27.60 13.27 -5.37
C LEU A 79 -26.23 12.99 -6.01
N VAL A 80 -26.01 13.45 -7.24
CA VAL A 80 -24.72 13.32 -7.92
C VAL A 80 -23.60 14.01 -7.15
N LEU A 81 -23.83 15.24 -6.66
CA LEU A 81 -22.85 15.98 -5.87
C LEU A 81 -22.48 15.27 -4.57
N VAL A 82 -23.48 14.78 -3.82
CA VAL A 82 -23.24 14.04 -2.58
C VAL A 82 -22.53 12.72 -2.85
N ALA A 83 -22.86 12.02 -3.93
CA ALA A 83 -22.17 10.80 -4.33
C ALA A 83 -20.68 11.05 -4.63
N ILE A 84 -20.36 12.10 -5.39
CA ILE A 84 -18.97 12.48 -5.69
C ILE A 84 -18.23 12.90 -4.41
N ALA A 85 -18.84 13.74 -3.58
CA ALA A 85 -18.23 14.18 -2.32
C ALA A 85 -17.95 12.99 -1.38
N GLY A 86 -18.91 12.09 -1.21
CA GLY A 86 -18.76 10.87 -0.41
C GLY A 86 -17.67 9.95 -0.95
N PHE A 87 -17.62 9.78 -2.27
CA PHE A 87 -16.56 9.01 -2.93
C PHE A 87 -15.17 9.61 -2.68
N LEU A 88 -15.01 10.93 -2.83
CA LEU A 88 -13.74 11.60 -2.58
C LEU A 88 -13.29 11.46 -1.12
N LEU A 89 -14.20 11.64 -0.17
CA LEU A 89 -13.92 11.44 1.25
C LEU A 89 -13.47 10.00 1.53
N ALA A 90 -14.18 9.00 0.99
CA ALA A 90 -13.81 7.61 1.13
C ALA A 90 -12.43 7.30 0.50
N TRP A 91 -12.14 7.91 -0.65
CA TRP A 91 -10.86 7.75 -1.34
C TRP A 91 -9.69 8.28 -0.53
N CYS A 92 -9.87 9.40 0.18
CA CYS A 92 -8.86 9.96 1.07
C CYS A 92 -8.56 9.06 2.28
N VAL A 93 -9.54 8.29 2.78
CA VAL A 93 -9.37 7.38 3.94
C VAL A 93 -8.73 6.05 3.54
N LYS A 94 -8.86 5.64 2.27
CA LYS A 94 -8.34 4.38 1.72
C LYS A 94 -6.89 4.05 2.13
N PRO A 95 -5.90 4.96 2.08
CA PRO A 95 -4.51 4.63 2.42
C PRO A 95 -4.31 4.27 3.91
N MET A 96 -5.09 4.87 4.81
CA MET A 96 -5.02 4.57 6.24
C MET A 96 -5.53 3.15 6.52
N LEU A 97 -6.67 2.78 5.90
CA LEU A 97 -7.24 1.44 6.00
C LEU A 97 -6.30 0.39 5.41
N ALA A 98 -5.73 0.65 4.23
CA ALA A 98 -4.78 -0.23 3.58
C ALA A 98 -3.55 -0.47 4.47
N SER A 99 -2.99 0.58 5.08
CA SER A 99 -1.83 0.47 5.98
C SER A 99 -2.08 -0.49 7.16
N TYR A 100 -3.25 -0.40 7.77
CA TYR A 100 -3.64 -1.26 8.89
C TYR A 100 -3.84 -2.73 8.46
N LEU A 101 -4.49 -2.97 7.32
CA LEU A 101 -4.72 -4.32 6.79
C LEU A 101 -3.40 -5.00 6.41
N VAL A 102 -2.49 -4.26 5.79
CA VAL A 102 -1.13 -4.73 5.47
C VAL A 102 -0.42 -5.19 6.74
N GLN A 103 -0.38 -4.37 7.78
CA GLN A 103 0.23 -4.75 9.05
C GLN A 103 -0.34 -6.08 9.58
N GLN A 104 -1.66 -6.24 9.58
CA GLN A 104 -2.32 -7.44 10.07
C GLN A 104 -1.94 -8.70 9.27
N ILE A 105 -1.88 -8.60 7.95
CA ILE A 105 -1.50 -9.72 7.06
C ILE A 105 -0.04 -10.10 7.28
N TYR A 106 0.86 -9.12 7.37
CA TYR A 106 2.30 -9.34 7.56
C TYR A 106 2.62 -9.96 8.92
N VAL A 107 1.80 -9.71 9.95
CA VAL A 107 1.98 -10.28 11.30
C VAL A 107 1.36 -11.68 11.45
N SER A 108 0.23 -11.95 10.78
CA SER A 108 -0.65 -13.10 11.10
C SER A 108 -0.29 -14.44 10.44
N SER A 109 0.06 -14.49 9.14
CA SER A 109 -0.03 -15.77 8.40
C SER A 109 1.27 -16.28 7.79
N ALA A 110 2.15 -15.41 7.26
CA ALA A 110 3.38 -15.84 6.58
C ALA A 110 4.67 -15.15 7.05
N ARG A 111 4.58 -14.09 7.88
CA ARG A 111 5.71 -13.23 8.31
C ARG A 111 6.77 -13.03 7.21
N PRO A 112 6.38 -12.55 6.01
CA PRO A 112 7.32 -12.31 4.92
C PRO A 112 8.37 -11.26 5.29
N LEU A 113 7.99 -10.31 6.18
CA LEU A 113 8.86 -9.29 6.74
C LEU A 113 8.98 -9.49 8.25
N ARG A 114 10.20 -9.50 8.79
CA ARG A 114 10.48 -9.50 10.23
C ARG A 114 11.38 -8.34 10.59
N ILE A 115 11.28 -7.92 11.85
CA ILE A 115 12.25 -6.99 12.44
C ILE A 115 13.64 -7.64 12.32
N GLY A 116 14.58 -6.90 11.74
CA GLY A 116 15.95 -7.33 11.49
C GLY A 116 16.24 -7.77 10.05
N ASP A 117 15.22 -8.00 9.22
CA ASP A 117 15.43 -8.31 7.79
C ASP A 117 15.97 -7.08 7.05
N TYR A 118 16.86 -7.31 6.07
CA TYR A 118 17.33 -6.26 5.17
C TYR A 118 16.43 -6.23 3.93
N VAL A 119 15.90 -5.06 3.62
CA VAL A 119 14.88 -4.90 2.58
C VAL A 119 15.21 -3.74 1.66
N THR A 120 14.87 -3.92 0.39
CA THR A 120 14.99 -2.87 -0.63
C THR A 120 13.59 -2.50 -1.10
N LEU A 121 13.28 -1.21 -0.99
CA LEU A 121 12.01 -0.57 -1.35
C LEU A 121 12.30 0.52 -2.37
N GLY A 122 12.03 0.24 -3.65
CA GLY A 122 12.40 1.15 -4.74
C GLY A 122 13.90 1.46 -4.72
N ASP A 123 14.25 2.73 -4.58
CA ASP A 123 15.63 3.21 -4.55
C ASP A 123 16.27 3.24 -3.15
N SER A 124 15.51 2.90 -2.10
CA SER A 124 15.99 2.93 -0.72
C SER A 124 16.18 1.51 -0.17
N SER A 125 17.34 1.23 0.41
CA SER A 125 17.64 -0.04 1.07
C SER A 125 17.98 0.17 2.54
N GLY A 126 17.52 -0.74 3.39
CA GLY A 126 17.74 -0.61 4.83
C GLY A 126 17.25 -1.81 5.63
N ARG A 127 17.62 -1.82 6.91
CA ARG A 127 17.23 -2.87 7.86
C ARG A 127 15.96 -2.49 8.60
N VAL A 128 15.01 -3.42 8.68
CA VAL A 128 13.77 -3.20 9.44
C VAL A 128 14.07 -3.11 10.94
N VAL A 129 13.81 -1.95 11.55
CA VAL A 129 14.02 -1.72 12.99
C VAL A 129 12.71 -1.88 13.76
N ALA A 130 11.62 -1.36 13.23
CA ALA A 130 10.32 -1.38 13.90
C ALA A 130 9.17 -1.42 12.88
N MET A 131 8.06 -2.04 13.28
CA MET A 131 6.82 -2.07 12.51
C MET A 131 5.69 -1.52 13.38
N SER A 132 5.17 -0.36 13.00
CA SER A 132 3.98 0.27 13.59
C SER A 132 2.74 -0.04 12.75
N PRO A 133 1.51 0.24 13.24
CA PRO A 133 0.29 0.01 12.45
C PRO A 133 0.21 0.77 11.13
N PHE A 134 0.85 1.95 11.04
CA PHE A 134 0.78 2.80 9.86
C PHE A 134 2.10 2.90 9.08
N THR A 135 3.24 2.67 9.74
CA THR A 135 4.57 2.84 9.15
C THR A 135 5.53 1.73 9.58
N THR A 136 6.47 1.41 8.70
CA THR A 136 7.61 0.54 8.95
C THR A 136 8.86 1.40 8.96
N THR A 137 9.69 1.27 10.00
CA THR A 137 10.92 2.06 10.16
C THR A 137 12.12 1.24 9.71
N LEU A 138 12.87 1.80 8.76
CA LEU A 138 14.10 1.23 8.23
C LEU A 138 15.30 2.04 8.70
N ALA A 139 16.36 1.38 9.15
CA ALA A 139 17.66 2.00 9.33
C ALA A 139 18.46 1.89 8.03
N LEU A 140 18.84 3.05 7.49
CA LEU A 140 19.70 3.15 6.31
C LEU A 140 21.18 3.00 6.71
N ARG A 141 22.04 2.83 5.71
CA ARG A 141 23.50 2.67 5.90
C ARG A 141 24.16 3.92 6.49
N ASP A 142 23.62 5.10 6.20
CA ASP A 142 24.08 6.38 6.72
C ASP A 142 23.66 6.62 8.19
N GLY A 143 22.95 5.67 8.81
CA GLY A 143 22.42 5.78 10.17
C GLY A 143 21.11 6.55 10.27
N SER A 144 20.55 7.03 9.15
CA SER A 144 19.24 7.67 9.14
C SER A 144 18.10 6.65 9.28
N LEU A 145 16.95 7.13 9.76
CA LEU A 145 15.73 6.32 9.91
C LEU A 145 14.71 6.74 8.85
N LEU A 146 14.40 5.84 7.92
CA LEU A 146 13.34 6.02 6.93
C LEU A 146 12.03 5.44 7.45
N GLN A 147 11.00 6.28 7.53
CA GLN A 147 9.64 5.84 7.82
C GLN A 147 8.89 5.59 6.51
N TYR A 148 8.57 4.33 6.27
CA TYR A 148 7.89 3.89 5.07
C TYR A 148 6.42 3.53 5.38
N PRO A 149 5.42 4.17 4.75
CA PRO A 149 4.01 3.86 5.00
C PRO A 149 3.66 2.42 4.63
N ASN A 150 2.91 1.73 5.48
CA ASN A 150 2.60 0.32 5.26
C ASN A 150 1.77 0.09 3.99
N PHE A 151 0.85 1.00 3.61
CA PHE A 151 0.07 0.83 2.39
C PHE A 151 0.95 0.74 1.13
N ARG A 152 2.10 1.43 1.12
CA ARG A 152 3.05 1.40 0.00
C ARG A 152 3.70 0.02 -0.16
N LEU A 153 3.88 -0.72 0.94
CA LEU A 153 4.41 -2.09 0.91
C LEU A 153 3.49 -3.08 0.17
N ALA A 154 2.22 -2.72 -0.03
CA ALA A 154 1.29 -3.52 -0.83
C ALA A 154 1.18 -3.05 -2.28
N GLU A 155 1.59 -1.82 -2.58
CA GLU A 155 1.54 -1.24 -3.93
C GLU A 155 2.85 -1.47 -4.70
N GLU A 156 3.98 -1.48 -3.99
CA GLU A 156 5.32 -1.55 -4.56
C GLU A 156 5.98 -2.93 -4.33
N PRO A 157 6.78 -3.44 -5.28
CA PRO A 157 7.51 -4.68 -5.09
C PRO A 157 8.55 -4.52 -3.97
N LEU A 158 8.51 -5.43 -3.00
CA LEU A 158 9.46 -5.53 -1.91
C LEU A 158 10.46 -6.65 -2.19
N VAL A 159 11.75 -6.35 -2.10
CA VAL A 159 12.82 -7.36 -2.14
C VAL A 159 13.35 -7.56 -0.73
N VAL A 160 13.26 -8.80 -0.24
CA VAL A 160 13.79 -9.20 1.07
C VAL A 160 15.07 -9.99 0.87
N ALA A 161 16.15 -9.56 1.52
CA ALA A 161 17.40 -10.30 1.48
C ALA A 161 17.25 -11.67 2.18
N PRO A 162 17.90 -12.74 1.67
CA PRO A 162 17.84 -14.05 2.30
C PRO A 162 18.46 -14.03 3.70
N ARG A 163 17.86 -14.79 4.62
CA ARG A 163 18.29 -14.86 6.03
C ARG A 163 19.53 -15.73 6.25
N GLU A 164 19.80 -16.64 5.32
CA GLU A 164 20.92 -17.60 5.39
C GLU A 164 22.20 -17.06 4.74
N GLY A 165 22.27 -15.74 4.53
CA GLY A 165 23.35 -15.06 3.82
C GLY A 165 22.87 -14.50 2.49
N ALA A 166 23.54 -13.46 2.01
CA ALA A 166 23.18 -12.74 0.82
C ALA A 166 24.25 -12.91 -0.26
N LEU A 167 23.82 -13.00 -1.52
CA LEU A 167 24.74 -13.10 -2.65
C LEU A 167 25.15 -11.68 -3.08
N ALA A 168 26.41 -11.34 -2.87
CA ALA A 168 27.05 -10.23 -3.55
C ALA A 168 27.45 -10.69 -4.96
N PHE A 169 27.03 -9.94 -5.98
CA PHE A 169 27.44 -10.23 -7.36
C PHE A 169 27.97 -8.98 -8.04
N VAL A 170 29.03 -9.15 -8.81
CA VAL A 170 29.61 -8.11 -9.68
C VAL A 170 29.49 -8.59 -11.11
N MET A 171 28.82 -7.79 -11.95
CA MET A 171 28.73 -8.04 -13.39
C MET A 171 29.84 -7.26 -14.08
N LEU A 172 30.66 -7.95 -14.86
CA LEU A 172 31.82 -7.39 -15.54
C LEU A 172 31.90 -7.91 -16.97
N THR A 173 32.13 -7.00 -17.92
CA THR A 173 32.45 -7.34 -19.30
C THR A 173 33.96 -7.26 -19.45
N VAL A 174 34.60 -8.38 -19.73
CA VAL A 174 36.06 -8.51 -19.79
C VAL A 174 36.50 -9.18 -21.08
N SER A 175 37.70 -8.88 -21.58
CA SER A 175 38.29 -9.60 -22.72
C SER A 175 38.62 -11.05 -22.33
N PHE A 176 38.84 -11.92 -23.34
CA PHE A 176 39.22 -13.32 -23.09
C PHE A 176 40.49 -13.46 -22.22
N GLU A 177 41.49 -12.61 -22.43
CA GLU A 177 42.71 -12.58 -21.58
C GLU A 177 42.39 -12.12 -20.16
N GLY A 178 41.52 -11.12 -20.00
CA GLY A 178 41.07 -10.63 -18.70
C GLY A 178 40.32 -11.70 -17.91
N LEU A 179 39.49 -12.52 -18.57
CA LEU A 179 38.79 -13.64 -17.96
C LEU A 179 39.75 -14.71 -17.41
N GLU A 180 40.81 -15.04 -18.15
CA GLU A 180 41.83 -16.00 -17.68
C GLU A 180 42.62 -15.47 -16.49
N ARG A 181 43.03 -14.18 -16.51
CA ARG A 181 43.69 -13.53 -15.39
C ARG A 181 42.81 -13.54 -14.14
N LEU A 182 41.53 -13.19 -14.32
CA LEU A 182 40.55 -13.14 -13.24
C LEU A 182 40.26 -14.54 -12.67
N ARG A 183 40.21 -15.58 -13.53
CA ARG A 183 40.08 -16.97 -13.09
C ARG A 183 41.29 -17.45 -12.27
N LYS A 184 42.50 -17.01 -12.63
CA LYS A 184 43.73 -17.34 -11.88
C LYS A 184 43.86 -16.56 -10.57
N ALA A 185 43.40 -15.32 -10.52
CA ALA A 185 43.46 -14.47 -9.33
C ALA A 185 42.26 -14.64 -8.37
N LEU A 186 41.18 -15.29 -8.82
CA LEU A 186 39.98 -15.55 -8.02
C LEU A 186 40.29 -16.21 -6.65
N PRO A 187 41.16 -17.23 -6.55
CA PRO A 187 41.48 -17.86 -5.27
C PRO A 187 42.17 -16.90 -4.28
N ASP A 188 43.03 -16.02 -4.79
CA ASP A 188 43.78 -15.05 -3.97
C ASP A 188 42.89 -13.89 -3.52
N LEU A 189 42.03 -13.39 -4.42
CA LEU A 189 41.05 -12.33 -4.13
C LEU A 189 40.03 -12.73 -3.05
N THR A 190 39.73 -14.02 -2.96
CA THR A 190 38.71 -14.56 -2.05
C THR A 190 39.28 -14.99 -0.70
N ALA A 191 40.62 -15.06 -0.58
CA ALA A 191 41.30 -15.31 0.69
C ALA A 191 41.11 -14.16 1.69
N ASP A 192 41.01 -12.92 1.22
CA ASP A 192 40.81 -11.74 2.07
C ASP A 192 39.39 -11.64 2.63
N PHE A 193 38.38 -12.09 1.88
CA PHE A 193 36.96 -12.02 2.29
C PHE A 193 36.51 -13.21 3.16
N ARG A 194 37.41 -14.16 3.45
CA ARG A 194 37.09 -15.42 4.16
C ARG A 194 36.41 -15.22 5.53
N SER A 195 36.71 -14.12 6.22
CA SER A 195 36.09 -13.76 7.51
C SER A 195 34.63 -13.32 7.39
N GLU A 196 34.23 -12.79 6.23
CA GLU A 196 32.88 -12.28 5.96
C GLU A 196 32.00 -13.26 5.16
N MET A 197 32.62 -14.29 4.60
CA MET A 197 31.96 -15.35 3.85
C MET A 197 31.20 -16.34 4.76
N LEU A 198 30.16 -16.97 4.21
CA LEU A 198 29.53 -18.12 4.88
C LEU A 198 30.52 -19.29 4.93
N GLU A 199 30.42 -20.09 6.01
CA GLU A 199 31.19 -21.34 6.10
C GLU A 199 30.83 -22.21 4.90
N ASN A 200 31.84 -22.65 4.13
CA ASN A 200 31.70 -23.44 2.90
C ASN A 200 31.28 -22.69 1.60
N THR A 201 31.49 -21.37 1.52
CA THR A 201 31.20 -20.59 0.30
C THR A 201 32.16 -20.92 -0.85
N VAL A 202 31.60 -21.27 -2.02
CA VAL A 202 32.35 -21.41 -3.28
C VAL A 202 32.10 -20.16 -4.12
N VAL A 203 33.15 -19.41 -4.42
CA VAL A 203 33.04 -18.24 -5.30
C VAL A 203 32.80 -18.73 -6.73
N ARG A 204 31.70 -18.27 -7.32
CA ARG A 204 31.28 -18.72 -8.65
C ARG A 204 31.60 -17.65 -9.68
N LEU A 205 32.35 -18.04 -10.70
CA LEU A 205 32.52 -17.25 -11.92
C LEU A 205 31.55 -17.82 -12.96
N LEU A 206 30.49 -17.07 -13.25
CA LEU A 206 29.48 -17.43 -14.24
C LEU A 206 29.71 -16.63 -15.51
N VAL A 207 30.03 -17.30 -16.61
CA VAL A 207 30.04 -16.68 -17.93
C VAL A 207 28.61 -16.67 -18.45
N LYS A 208 28.01 -15.48 -18.55
CA LYS A 208 26.61 -15.32 -18.99
C LYS A 208 26.49 -15.28 -20.50
N ARG A 209 27.39 -14.55 -21.18
CA ARG A 209 27.44 -14.42 -22.65
C ARG A 209 28.85 -14.25 -23.15
N VAL A 210 29.11 -14.78 -24.34
CA VAL A 210 30.38 -14.63 -25.07
C VAL A 210 30.09 -13.84 -26.35
N ARG A 211 30.82 -12.75 -26.57
CA ARG A 211 30.84 -11.94 -27.80
C ARG A 211 32.17 -12.16 -28.52
N GLU A 212 32.34 -11.59 -29.72
CA GLU A 212 33.52 -11.84 -30.57
C GLU A 212 34.87 -11.57 -29.87
N HIS A 213 34.95 -10.56 -28.99
CA HIS A 213 36.20 -10.21 -28.28
C HIS A 213 36.01 -9.92 -26.77
N GLU A 214 34.77 -10.07 -26.27
CA GLU A 214 34.39 -9.74 -24.89
C GLU A 214 33.51 -10.83 -24.30
N VAL A 215 33.63 -11.04 -23.00
CA VAL A 215 32.86 -12.02 -22.23
C VAL A 215 32.16 -11.30 -21.09
N ASP A 216 30.83 -11.44 -21.05
CA ASP A 216 30.01 -10.98 -19.93
C ASP A 216 30.11 -12.04 -18.82
N ALA A 217 30.91 -11.74 -17.79
CA ALA A 217 31.11 -12.57 -16.63
C ALA A 217 30.38 -11.99 -15.40
N THR A 218 29.98 -12.86 -14.49
CA THR A 218 29.44 -12.47 -13.18
C THR A 218 30.22 -13.23 -12.11
N VAL A 219 30.81 -12.49 -11.17
CA VAL A 219 31.44 -13.06 -9.98
C VAL A 219 30.43 -13.01 -8.85
N GLU A 220 30.09 -14.15 -8.29
CA GLU A 220 29.14 -14.28 -7.18
C GLU A 220 29.84 -14.76 -5.91
N LEU A 221 29.57 -14.08 -4.80
CA LEU A 221 30.14 -14.34 -3.49
C LEU A 221 29.04 -14.30 -2.43
N SER A 222 28.88 -15.39 -1.68
CA SER A 222 27.91 -15.46 -0.59
C SER A 222 28.48 -14.82 0.67
N VAL A 223 27.85 -13.73 1.12
CA VAL A 223 28.22 -12.95 2.30
C VAL A 223 27.34 -13.36 3.47
N ARG A 224 27.94 -13.55 4.65
CA ARG A 224 27.21 -13.94 5.88
C ARG A 224 26.25 -12.84 6.34
N ASN A 225 26.65 -11.57 6.20
CA ASN A 225 25.85 -10.42 6.62
C ASN A 225 25.29 -9.66 5.41
N PRO A 226 23.96 -9.64 5.20
CA PRO A 226 23.33 -8.88 4.12
C PRO A 226 23.67 -7.38 4.11
N ASN A 227 23.95 -6.79 5.28
CA ASN A 227 24.27 -5.36 5.40
C ASN A 227 25.63 -4.99 4.75
N LEU A 228 26.51 -5.97 4.57
CA LEU A 228 27.86 -5.76 4.02
C LEU A 228 27.93 -6.04 2.52
N VAL A 229 26.87 -6.58 1.90
CA VAL A 229 26.85 -6.98 0.48
C VAL A 229 27.35 -5.89 -0.45
N GLU A 230 26.87 -4.66 -0.27
CA GLU A 230 27.32 -3.53 -1.08
C GLU A 230 28.78 -3.14 -0.80
N SER A 231 29.23 -3.16 0.46
CA SER A 231 30.64 -2.87 0.82
C SER A 231 31.58 -3.90 0.21
N VAL A 232 31.22 -5.18 0.33
CA VAL A 232 31.95 -6.30 -0.25
C VAL A 232 31.95 -6.20 -1.77
N ARG A 233 30.82 -5.83 -2.38
CA ARG A 233 30.73 -5.63 -3.83
C ARG A 233 31.66 -4.51 -4.29
N ASP A 234 31.70 -3.39 -3.59
CA ASP A 234 32.50 -2.23 -3.98
C ASP A 234 34.01 -2.55 -3.82
N GLU A 235 34.42 -3.16 -2.71
CA GLU A 235 35.80 -3.62 -2.49
C GLU A 235 36.21 -4.71 -3.49
N LEU A 236 35.32 -5.66 -3.78
CA LEU A 236 35.55 -6.70 -4.79
C LEU A 236 35.70 -6.09 -6.18
N THR A 237 34.91 -5.06 -6.50
CA THR A 237 35.00 -4.34 -7.78
C THR A 237 36.35 -3.63 -7.91
N GLU A 238 36.80 -2.93 -6.87
CA GLU A 238 38.09 -2.24 -6.88
C GLU A 238 39.26 -3.22 -7.06
N LYS A 239 39.26 -4.33 -6.32
CA LYS A 239 40.29 -5.37 -6.46
C LYS A 239 40.26 -6.04 -7.84
N ILE A 240 39.08 -6.32 -8.38
CA ILE A 240 38.92 -6.87 -9.73
C ILE A 240 39.51 -5.89 -10.77
N VAL A 241 39.21 -4.60 -10.67
CA VAL A 241 39.77 -3.58 -11.56
C VAL A 241 41.29 -3.53 -11.46
N ASN A 242 41.86 -3.62 -10.26
CA ASN A 242 43.32 -3.64 -10.07
C ASN A 242 44.00 -4.87 -10.69
N VAL A 243 43.33 -6.02 -10.73
CA VAL A 243 43.86 -7.25 -11.36
C VAL A 243 43.71 -7.23 -12.89
N LEU A 244 42.70 -6.53 -13.40
CA LEU A 244 42.43 -6.41 -14.84
C LEU A 244 43.26 -5.30 -15.52
N ARG A 245 43.85 -4.39 -14.74
CA ARG A 245 44.75 -3.34 -15.22
C ARG A 245 46.14 -3.89 -15.58
#